data_AF-A0A9W7ALV1-F1
#
_entry.id   AF-A0A9W7ALV1-F1
#
_cell.length_a   1.000
_cell.length_b   1.000
_cell.length_c   1.000
_cell.angle_alpha   90.00
_cell.angle_beta   90.00
_cell.angle_gamma   90.00
#
_symmetry.space_group_name_H-M   'P 1'
#
loop_
_entity.id
_entity.type
_entity.pdbx_description
1 polymer ?
#
loop_
_entity_poly.entity_id
_entity_poly.type
_entity_poly.pdbx_seq_one_letter_code
_entity_poly.pdbx_strand_id
1 'polypeptide(L)'
;MNPWLKAGLLLLASNLAVALNMYGVWLFGKNSWLSWLLIYGPILGITTVVCRDQYSFTFAFSTWLAIAHGLAHVIFPFLDEHLGVVKSVSVWEDQTLHLGQAILFATILKGEKSNYFRVGAGLFILANCVNVVAGYLCWGKACHEVYVWLSLAPALASGLHFATGALFQQPTTVTKRGLLLQGCSSIITFFLFKSSDDMLMLFARCRFFELYFIAPHYIGYFISRYQSNEHGPRLLREIGELVGVYPGKGGQAYKSKPKEWVEGFNTMASKSFMVDFSKQA
;
A
#
# COMPACT_ATOMS: atom_id res chain seq x y z
N MET A 1 7.53 19.51 15.13
CA MET A 1 6.30 18.76 15.46
C MET A 1 6.65 17.39 16.02
N ASN A 2 5.98 16.94 17.09
CA ASN A 2 6.23 15.60 17.67
C ASN A 2 6.03 14.50 16.60
N PRO A 3 6.96 13.53 16.44
CA PRO A 3 6.83 12.50 15.41
C PRO A 3 5.61 11.57 15.57
N TRP A 4 5.10 11.36 16.79
CA TRP A 4 3.84 10.62 17.01
C TRP A 4 2.65 11.39 16.46
N LEU A 5 2.57 12.69 16.78
CA LEU A 5 1.52 13.56 16.29
C LEU A 5 1.55 13.65 14.75
N LYS A 6 2.74 13.81 14.15
CA LYS A 6 2.87 13.84 12.69
C LYS A 6 2.39 12.53 12.05
N ALA A 7 2.83 11.39 12.57
CA ALA A 7 2.40 10.09 12.06
C ALA A 7 0.87 9.92 12.18
N GLY A 8 0.31 10.22 13.34
CA GLY A 8 -1.13 10.13 13.59
C GLY A 8 -1.96 11.01 12.64
N LEU A 9 -1.54 12.25 12.41
CA LEU A 9 -2.22 13.15 11.48
C LEU A 9 -2.17 12.67 10.03
N LEU A 10 -1.05 12.10 9.57
CA LEU A 10 -0.93 11.55 8.21
C LEU A 10 -1.81 10.30 8.01
N LEU A 11 -1.86 9.41 9.01
CA LEU A 11 -2.73 8.24 8.99
C LEU A 11 -4.20 8.65 9.06
N LEU A 12 -4.55 9.64 9.89
CA LEU A 12 -5.91 10.18 9.96
C LEU A 12 -6.34 10.78 8.62
N ALA A 13 -5.49 11.63 8.00
CA ALA A 13 -5.78 12.20 6.69
C ALA A 13 -5.97 11.11 5.61
N SER A 14 -5.19 10.03 5.68
CA SER A 14 -5.33 8.89 4.76
C SER A 14 -6.65 8.13 4.97
N ASN A 15 -7.08 7.94 6.22
CA ASN A 15 -8.38 7.33 6.52
C ASN A 15 -9.54 8.23 6.09
N LEU A 16 -9.42 9.55 6.25
CA LEU A 16 -10.39 10.51 5.71
C LEU A 16 -10.46 10.44 4.19
N ALA A 17 -9.32 10.30 3.50
CA ALA A 17 -9.30 10.10 2.06
C ALA A 17 -10.02 8.80 1.66
N VAL A 18 -9.80 7.69 2.37
CA VAL A 18 -10.57 6.45 2.16
C VAL A 18 -12.07 6.70 2.31
N ALA A 19 -12.50 7.31 3.41
CA ALA A 19 -13.91 7.57 3.69
C ALA A 19 -14.57 8.47 2.63
N LEU A 20 -13.88 9.54 2.19
CA LEU A 20 -14.38 10.43 1.14
C LEU A 20 -14.51 9.71 -0.20
N ASN A 21 -13.54 8.87 -0.56
CA ASN A 21 -13.62 8.08 -1.78
C ASN A 21 -14.72 7.02 -1.70
N MET A 22 -14.89 6.34 -0.55
CA MET A 22 -15.99 5.41 -0.32
C MET A 22 -17.35 6.08 -0.50
N TYR A 23 -17.52 7.28 0.05
CA TYR A 23 -18.74 8.07 -0.14
C TYR A 23 -18.98 8.41 -1.62
N GLY A 24 -17.92 8.78 -2.36
CA GLY A 24 -18.00 8.97 -3.81
C GLY A 24 -18.41 7.71 -4.56
N VAL A 25 -17.84 6.56 -4.21
CA VAL A 25 -18.21 5.25 -4.80
C VAL A 25 -19.67 4.91 -4.47
N TRP A 26 -20.11 5.17 -3.25
CA TRP A 26 -21.49 4.94 -2.84
C TRP A 26 -22.48 5.80 -3.65
N LEU A 27 -22.14 7.07 -3.90
CA LEU A 27 -22.96 8.00 -4.70
C LEU A 27 -23.04 7.59 -6.18
N PHE A 28 -21.90 7.23 -6.79
CA PHE A 28 -21.86 6.91 -8.21
C PHE A 28 -22.24 5.45 -8.53
N GLY A 29 -22.20 4.58 -7.54
CA GLY A 29 -22.38 3.14 -7.67
C GLY A 29 -21.07 2.42 -8.05
N LYS A 30 -20.78 1.29 -7.39
CA LYS A 30 -19.49 0.57 -7.46
C LYS A 30 -19.00 0.23 -8.88
N ASN A 31 -19.95 0.00 -9.80
CA ASN A 31 -19.71 -0.39 -11.18
C ASN A 31 -19.63 0.81 -12.15
N SER A 32 -19.86 2.04 -11.67
CA SER A 32 -19.80 3.24 -12.51
C SER A 32 -18.38 3.56 -12.95
N TRP A 33 -18.21 3.99 -14.20
CA TRP A 33 -16.93 4.46 -14.72
C TRP A 33 -16.35 5.62 -13.89
N LEU A 34 -17.20 6.44 -13.25
CA LEU A 34 -16.78 7.50 -12.34
C LEU A 34 -16.11 6.94 -11.09
N SER A 35 -16.63 5.84 -10.52
CA SER A 35 -15.99 5.16 -9.39
C SER A 35 -14.65 4.56 -9.78
N TRP A 36 -14.56 3.96 -10.96
CA TRP A 36 -13.29 3.47 -11.51
C TRP A 36 -12.27 4.58 -11.69
N LEU A 37 -12.68 5.72 -12.27
CA LEU A 37 -11.81 6.88 -12.45
C LEU A 37 -11.36 7.46 -11.10
N LEU A 38 -12.27 7.53 -10.12
CA LEU A 38 -12.00 8.01 -8.77
C LEU A 38 -10.98 7.13 -8.03
N ILE A 39 -11.11 5.80 -8.15
CA ILE A 39 -10.23 4.83 -7.49
C ILE A 39 -8.90 4.68 -8.23
N TYR A 40 -8.89 4.52 -9.55
CA TYR A 40 -7.68 4.12 -10.28
C TYR A 40 -6.97 5.28 -10.98
N GLY A 41 -7.69 6.34 -11.35
CA GLY A 41 -7.12 7.50 -12.05
C GLY A 41 -5.97 8.14 -11.28
N PRO A 42 -6.17 8.53 -10.00
CA PRO A 42 -5.10 9.19 -9.24
C PRO A 42 -3.89 8.28 -9.01
N ILE A 43 -4.06 6.98 -8.70
CA ILE A 43 -2.93 6.07 -8.47
C ILE A 43 -2.12 5.79 -9.74
N LEU A 44 -2.77 5.72 -10.90
CA LEU A 44 -2.08 5.59 -12.20
C LEU A 44 -1.26 6.84 -12.52
N GLY A 45 -1.83 8.03 -12.27
CA GLY A 45 -1.11 9.30 -12.39
C GLY A 45 0.10 9.36 -11.46
N ILE A 46 -0.08 9.02 -10.18
CA ILE A 46 1.02 8.95 -9.20
C ILE A 46 2.09 7.97 -9.65
N THR A 47 1.72 6.75 -10.04
CA THR A 47 2.66 5.73 -10.51
C THR A 47 3.48 6.23 -11.69
N THR A 48 2.82 6.88 -12.66
CA THR A 48 3.49 7.49 -13.82
C THR A 48 4.52 8.53 -13.40
N VAL A 49 4.16 9.43 -12.49
CA VAL A 49 5.08 10.48 -12.01
C VAL A 49 6.23 9.89 -11.19
N VAL A 50 5.94 8.93 -10.31
CA VAL A 50 6.95 8.22 -9.50
C VAL A 50 7.98 7.53 -10.39
N CYS A 51 7.54 6.88 -11.47
CA CYS A 51 8.43 6.27 -12.45
C CYS A 51 9.23 7.33 -13.23
N ARG A 52 8.56 8.38 -13.74
CA ARG A 52 9.19 9.48 -14.50
C ARG A 52 10.28 10.19 -13.68
N ASP A 53 9.98 10.48 -12.42
CA ASP A 53 10.86 11.22 -11.52
C ASP A 53 11.87 10.32 -10.79
N GLN A 54 11.94 9.04 -11.16
CA GLN A 54 12.91 8.05 -10.66
C GLN A 54 12.92 7.93 -9.13
N TYR A 55 11.72 7.90 -8.55
CA TYR A 55 11.55 7.64 -7.13
C TYR A 55 12.02 6.22 -6.77
N SER A 56 12.21 5.94 -5.48
CA SER A 56 12.68 4.62 -5.03
C SER A 56 11.83 3.49 -5.60
N PHE A 57 12.48 2.44 -6.11
CA PHE A 57 11.81 1.25 -6.66
C PHE A 57 10.75 0.67 -5.70
N THR A 58 11.06 0.65 -4.40
CA THR A 58 10.15 0.21 -3.34
C THR A 58 8.80 0.92 -3.36
N PHE A 59 8.79 2.24 -3.58
CA PHE A 59 7.54 3.00 -3.63
C PHE A 59 6.79 2.79 -4.95
N ALA A 60 7.50 2.75 -6.08
CA ALA A 60 6.88 2.40 -7.37
C ALA A 60 6.24 1.00 -7.32
N PHE A 61 6.94 0.03 -6.73
CA PHE A 61 6.39 -1.30 -6.51
C PHE A 61 5.19 -1.29 -5.55
N SER A 62 5.22 -0.45 -4.50
CA SER A 62 4.09 -0.26 -3.58
C SER A 62 2.82 0.21 -4.30
N THR A 63 2.93 1.15 -5.24
CA THR A 63 1.76 1.65 -6.00
C THR A 63 1.23 0.60 -6.97
N TRP A 64 2.12 -0.14 -7.66
CA TRP A 64 1.72 -1.28 -8.48
C TRP A 64 1.02 -2.37 -7.67
N LEU A 65 1.53 -2.67 -6.48
CA LEU A 65 0.94 -3.64 -5.58
C LEU A 65 -0.43 -3.18 -5.07
N ALA A 66 -0.62 -1.88 -4.82
CA ALA A 66 -1.94 -1.31 -4.47
C ALA A 66 -2.95 -1.49 -5.61
N ILE A 67 -2.53 -1.23 -6.86
CA ILE A 67 -3.37 -1.42 -8.04
C ILE A 67 -3.73 -2.89 -8.23
N ALA A 68 -2.74 -3.78 -8.18
CA ALA A 68 -2.95 -5.22 -8.32
C ALA A 68 -3.89 -5.76 -7.24
N HIS A 69 -3.73 -5.28 -5.99
CA HIS A 69 -4.59 -5.63 -4.87
C HIS A 69 -6.03 -5.18 -5.09
N GLY A 70 -6.23 -3.91 -5.48
CA GLY A 70 -7.57 -3.41 -5.82
C GLY A 70 -8.22 -4.23 -6.95
N LEU A 71 -7.47 -4.55 -8.00
CA LEU A 71 -7.97 -5.36 -9.11
C LEU A 71 -8.32 -6.79 -8.68
N ALA A 72 -7.59 -7.39 -7.76
CA ALA A 72 -7.91 -8.72 -7.25
C ALA A 72 -9.28 -8.75 -6.55
N HIS A 73 -9.63 -7.71 -5.78
CA HIS A 73 -10.96 -7.59 -5.16
C HIS A 73 -12.10 -7.42 -6.17
N VAL A 74 -11.80 -6.95 -7.37
CA VAL A 74 -12.78 -6.86 -8.46
C VAL A 74 -12.91 -8.16 -9.23
N ILE A 75 -11.78 -8.78 -9.56
CA ILE A 75 -11.74 -10.01 -10.38
C ILE A 75 -12.17 -11.22 -9.56
N PHE A 76 -11.80 -11.26 -8.28
CA PHE A 76 -12.11 -12.33 -7.32
C PHE A 76 -12.86 -11.76 -6.11
N PRO A 77 -14.12 -11.29 -6.28
CA PRO A 77 -14.88 -10.65 -5.22
C PRO A 77 -15.39 -11.70 -4.22
N PHE A 78 -14.56 -12.05 -3.24
CA PHE A 78 -14.97 -12.93 -2.14
C PHE A 78 -15.87 -12.22 -1.11
N LEU A 79 -16.04 -10.90 -1.23
CA LEU A 79 -17.03 -10.12 -0.49
C LEU A 79 -18.04 -9.52 -1.47
N ASP A 80 -19.31 -9.66 -1.13
CA ASP A 80 -20.43 -9.17 -1.89
C ASP A 80 -21.36 -8.31 -1.03
N GLU A 81 -21.99 -7.31 -1.65
CA GLU A 81 -22.84 -6.35 -0.95
C GLU A 81 -24.22 -6.91 -0.58
N HIS A 82 -24.60 -8.07 -1.11
CA HIS A 82 -25.86 -8.75 -0.83
C HIS A 82 -25.66 -10.08 -0.09
N LEU A 83 -24.58 -10.79 -0.40
CA LEU A 83 -24.29 -12.11 0.18
C LEU A 83 -23.28 -12.09 1.33
N GLY A 84 -22.55 -10.98 1.52
CA GLY A 84 -21.43 -10.95 2.46
C GLY A 84 -20.28 -11.82 1.96
N VAL A 85 -19.82 -12.80 2.75
CA VAL A 85 -18.67 -13.64 2.39
C VAL A 85 -19.06 -14.73 1.39
N VAL A 86 -18.52 -14.65 0.17
CA VAL A 86 -18.77 -15.60 -0.94
C VAL A 86 -17.70 -16.70 -0.95
N LYS A 87 -17.99 -17.81 -0.25
CA LYS A 87 -17.05 -18.93 -0.08
C LYS A 87 -16.72 -19.72 -1.36
N SER A 88 -17.43 -19.47 -2.47
CA SER A 88 -17.18 -20.11 -3.76
C SER A 88 -16.13 -19.39 -4.62
N VAL A 89 -15.81 -18.13 -4.30
CA VAL A 89 -14.79 -17.33 -4.99
C VAL A 89 -13.45 -17.55 -4.32
N SER A 90 -12.39 -17.80 -5.08
CA SER A 90 -11.04 -18.01 -4.52
C SER A 90 -10.50 -16.75 -3.82
N VAL A 91 -9.69 -16.95 -2.79
CA VAL A 91 -9.08 -15.87 -1.99
C VAL A 91 -7.56 -15.89 -1.98
N TRP A 92 -6.93 -16.94 -2.51
CA TRP A 92 -5.48 -17.11 -2.42
C TRP A 92 -4.73 -16.12 -3.32
N GLU A 93 -5.40 -15.60 -4.35
CA GLU A 93 -4.94 -14.52 -5.22
C GLU A 93 -4.73 -13.23 -4.41
N ASP A 94 -5.73 -12.84 -3.61
CA ASP A 94 -5.65 -11.73 -2.65
C ASP A 94 -4.55 -11.98 -1.59
N GLN A 95 -4.49 -13.20 -1.04
CA GLN A 95 -3.46 -13.55 -0.06
C GLN A 95 -2.03 -13.48 -0.62
N THR A 96 -1.85 -13.76 -1.91
CA THR A 96 -0.55 -13.64 -2.58
C THR A 96 -0.10 -12.19 -2.64
N LEU A 97 -1.03 -11.26 -2.81
CA LEU A 97 -0.74 -9.82 -2.80
C LEU A 97 -0.41 -9.33 -1.38
N HIS A 98 -1.08 -9.85 -0.34
CA HIS A 98 -0.69 -9.62 1.06
C HIS A 98 0.71 -10.15 1.39
N LEU A 99 1.10 -11.31 0.86
CA LEU A 99 2.47 -11.79 0.96
C LEU A 99 3.45 -10.81 0.29
N GLY A 100 3.11 -10.28 -0.88
CA GLY A 100 3.86 -9.21 -1.52
C GLY A 100 4.03 -7.97 -0.64
N GLN A 101 2.97 -7.58 0.09
CA GLN A 101 2.99 -6.45 1.03
C GLN A 101 3.91 -6.73 2.22
N ALA A 102 3.89 -7.95 2.75
CA ALA A 102 4.80 -8.37 3.83
C ALA A 102 6.28 -8.35 3.40
N ILE A 103 6.58 -8.83 2.19
CA ILE A 103 7.93 -8.78 1.61
C ILE A 103 8.39 -7.33 1.40
N LEU A 104 7.49 -6.48 0.90
CA LEU A 104 7.75 -5.05 0.72
C LEU A 104 8.09 -4.37 2.05
N PHE A 105 7.31 -4.63 3.10
CA PHE A 105 7.56 -4.11 4.45
C PHE A 105 8.92 -4.57 5.00
N ALA A 106 9.24 -5.85 4.87
CA ALA A 106 10.55 -6.38 5.29
C ALA A 106 11.71 -5.72 4.53
N THR A 107 11.51 -5.42 3.24
CA THR A 107 12.49 -4.74 2.40
C THR A 107 12.72 -3.30 2.83
N ILE A 108 11.66 -2.56 3.16
CA ILE A 108 11.74 -1.19 3.67
C ILE A 108 12.62 -1.10 4.92
N LEU A 109 12.51 -2.08 5.81
CA LEU A 109 13.18 -2.08 7.10
C LEU A 109 14.46 -2.95 7.13
N LYS A 110 14.96 -3.37 5.96
CA LYS A 110 16.17 -4.19 5.83
C LYS A 110 17.42 -3.54 6.44
N GLY A 111 17.47 -2.21 6.49
CA GLY A 111 18.56 -1.43 7.09
C GLY A 111 18.63 -1.53 8.62
N GLU A 112 17.62 -2.10 9.28
CA GLU A 112 17.61 -2.25 10.74
C GLU A 112 18.64 -3.29 11.20
N LYS A 113 19.45 -2.89 12.18
CA LYS A 113 20.52 -3.73 12.76
C LYS A 113 19.98 -4.71 13.82
N SER A 114 18.74 -4.57 14.27
CA SER A 114 18.15 -5.42 15.31
C SER A 114 17.84 -6.82 14.79
N ASN A 115 18.41 -7.85 15.45
CA ASN A 115 18.12 -9.25 15.14
C ASN A 115 16.64 -9.61 15.35
N TYR A 116 16.01 -9.04 16.39
CA TYR A 116 14.57 -9.25 16.64
C TYR A 116 13.73 -8.79 15.45
N PHE A 117 14.10 -7.67 14.84
CA PHE A 117 13.38 -7.15 13.69
C PHE A 117 13.52 -8.08 12.47
N ARG A 118 14.72 -8.59 12.20
CA ARG A 118 14.97 -9.52 11.09
C ARG A 118 14.21 -10.83 11.25
N VAL A 119 14.25 -11.42 12.45
CA VAL A 119 13.49 -12.63 12.77
C VAL A 119 12.00 -12.36 12.67
N GLY A 120 11.51 -11.26 13.24
CA GLY A 120 10.11 -10.86 13.15
C GLY A 120 9.63 -10.68 11.71
N ALA A 121 10.42 -10.03 10.85
CA ALA A 121 10.11 -9.88 9.43
C ALA A 121 10.07 -11.24 8.70
N GLY A 122 11.01 -12.14 9.00
CA GLY A 122 11.01 -13.50 8.46
C GLY A 122 9.78 -14.31 8.87
N LEU A 123 9.43 -14.29 10.15
CA LEU A 123 8.21 -14.93 10.67
C LEU A 123 6.94 -14.32 10.07
N PHE A 124 6.93 -13.01 9.85
CA PHE A 124 5.79 -12.32 9.25
C PHE A 124 5.58 -12.72 7.78
N ILE A 125 6.65 -12.82 6.99
CA ILE A 125 6.58 -13.36 5.62
C ILE A 125 6.12 -14.81 5.64
N LEU A 126 6.69 -15.64 6.52
CA LEU A 126 6.30 -17.04 6.64
C LEU A 126 4.82 -17.20 7.01
N ALA A 127 4.31 -16.41 7.96
CA ALA A 127 2.90 -16.43 8.34
C ALA A 127 1.98 -16.08 7.16
N ASN A 128 2.34 -15.10 6.34
CA ASN A 128 1.59 -14.77 5.12
C ASN A 128 1.69 -15.89 4.06
N CYS A 129 2.86 -16.54 3.92
CA CYS A 129 3.02 -17.68 3.03
C CYS A 129 2.13 -18.87 3.45
N VAL A 130 2.11 -19.20 4.75
CA VAL A 130 1.20 -20.20 5.30
C VAL A 130 -0.26 -19.80 5.05
N ASN A 131 -0.60 -18.52 5.18
CA ASN A 131 -1.94 -18.04 4.90
C ASN A 131 -2.35 -18.23 3.42
N VAL A 132 -1.46 -17.99 2.45
CA VAL A 132 -1.72 -18.29 1.03
C VAL A 132 -2.06 -19.76 0.81
N VAL A 133 -1.22 -20.66 1.36
CA VAL A 133 -1.42 -22.12 1.23
C VAL A 133 -2.73 -22.53 1.91
N ALA A 134 -3.00 -22.02 3.11
CA ALA A 134 -4.24 -22.28 3.83
C ALA A 134 -5.46 -21.72 3.08
N GLY A 135 -5.36 -20.55 2.44
CA GLY A 135 -6.42 -19.98 1.62
C GLY A 135 -6.78 -20.89 0.45
N TYR A 136 -5.77 -21.43 -0.24
CA TYR A 136 -6.00 -22.39 -1.33
C TYR A 136 -6.63 -23.71 -0.84
N LEU A 137 -6.19 -24.22 0.31
CA LEU A 137 -6.62 -25.52 0.80
C LEU A 137 -7.92 -25.50 1.60
N CYS A 138 -8.18 -24.45 2.40
CA CYS A 138 -9.23 -24.40 3.42
C CYS A 138 -10.38 -23.44 3.12
N TRP A 139 -10.26 -22.56 2.11
CA TRP A 139 -11.36 -21.65 1.77
C TRP A 139 -12.60 -22.42 1.33
N GLY A 140 -13.76 -22.07 1.92
CA GLY A 140 -15.04 -22.75 1.69
C GLY A 140 -15.14 -24.20 2.19
N LYS A 141 -14.15 -24.72 2.92
CA LYS A 141 -14.12 -26.11 3.42
C LYS A 141 -14.26 -26.18 4.95
N ALA A 142 -14.20 -27.40 5.50
CA ALA A 142 -14.33 -27.64 6.94
C ALA A 142 -13.30 -26.87 7.79
N CYS A 143 -12.09 -26.61 7.28
CA CYS A 143 -11.06 -25.83 7.96
C CYS A 143 -11.15 -24.31 7.76
N HIS A 144 -12.27 -23.79 7.21
CA HIS A 144 -12.46 -22.37 6.93
C HIS A 144 -12.28 -21.47 8.17
N GLU A 145 -12.84 -21.85 9.32
CA GLU A 145 -12.74 -21.03 10.54
C GLU A 145 -11.30 -20.88 11.03
N VAL A 146 -10.48 -21.92 10.88
CA VAL A 146 -9.05 -21.87 11.21
C VAL A 146 -8.32 -20.93 10.24
N TYR A 147 -8.65 -21.00 8.95
CA TYR A 147 -8.12 -20.07 7.96
C TYR A 147 -8.43 -18.60 8.31
N VAL A 148 -9.68 -18.29 8.72
CA VAL A 148 -10.07 -16.93 9.11
C VAL A 148 -9.18 -16.38 10.24
N TRP A 149 -8.78 -17.20 11.21
CA TRP A 149 -7.84 -16.80 12.25
C TRP A 149 -6.43 -16.53 11.73
N LEU A 150 -5.96 -17.35 10.78
CA LEU A 150 -4.68 -17.12 10.12
C LEU A 150 -4.65 -15.81 9.32
N SER A 151 -5.82 -15.27 8.95
CA SER A 151 -5.95 -14.02 8.20
C SER A 151 -5.61 -12.75 9.00
N LEU A 152 -5.23 -12.88 10.28
CA LEU A 152 -4.64 -11.78 11.03
C LEU A 152 -3.31 -11.30 10.42
N ALA A 153 -2.49 -12.23 9.90
CA ALA A 153 -1.22 -11.90 9.26
C ALA A 153 -1.39 -11.02 7.99
N PRO A 154 -2.26 -11.39 7.03
CA PRO A 154 -2.55 -10.52 5.88
C PRO A 154 -3.28 -9.23 6.26
N ALA A 155 -4.11 -9.23 7.31
CA ALA A 155 -4.71 -8.00 7.83
C ALA A 155 -3.63 -7.02 8.34
N LEU A 156 -2.61 -7.53 9.05
CA LEU A 156 -1.46 -6.73 9.46
C LEU A 156 -0.63 -6.27 8.24
N ALA A 157 -0.44 -7.12 7.23
CA ALA A 157 0.29 -6.74 6.01
C ALA A 157 -0.40 -5.59 5.28
N SER A 158 -1.73 -5.64 5.23
CA SER A 158 -2.57 -4.57 4.69
C SER A 158 -2.38 -3.26 5.42
N GLY A 159 -2.39 -3.29 6.76
CA GLY A 159 -2.13 -2.12 7.58
C GLY A 159 -0.76 -1.50 7.34
N LEU A 160 0.27 -2.33 7.29
CA LEU A 160 1.63 -1.87 7.08
C LEU A 160 1.82 -1.30 5.65
N HIS A 161 1.12 -1.85 4.65
CA HIS A 161 1.08 -1.29 3.30
C HIS A 161 0.33 0.04 3.23
N PHE A 162 -0.82 0.16 3.91
CA PHE A 162 -1.51 1.45 4.09
C PHE A 162 -0.56 2.52 4.64
N ALA A 163 0.16 2.20 5.72
CA ALA A 163 1.11 3.12 6.33
C ALA A 163 2.29 3.44 5.40
N THR A 164 2.73 2.49 4.57
CA THR A 164 3.78 2.71 3.55
C THR A 164 3.34 3.76 2.54
N GLY A 165 2.09 3.72 2.08
CA GLY A 165 1.52 4.74 1.21
C GLY A 165 1.40 6.10 1.91
N ALA A 166 0.82 6.13 3.11
CA ALA A 166 0.54 7.36 3.86
C ALA A 166 1.80 8.12 4.32
N LEU A 167 2.86 7.40 4.68
CA LEU A 167 4.07 7.95 5.31
C LEU A 167 5.22 8.10 4.30
N PHE A 168 4.89 8.17 3.03
CA PHE A 168 5.85 8.31 1.95
C PHE A 168 6.77 9.55 2.14
N GLN A 169 8.08 9.34 1.95
CA GLN A 169 9.17 10.31 2.20
C GLN A 169 9.20 10.97 3.59
N GLN A 170 8.53 10.39 4.59
CA GLN A 170 8.63 10.90 5.96
C GLN A 170 9.94 10.44 6.64
N PRO A 171 10.43 11.20 7.65
CA PRO A 171 11.58 10.77 8.43
C PRO A 171 11.36 9.41 9.09
N THR A 172 12.40 8.59 9.20
CA THR A 172 12.36 7.23 9.75
C THR A 172 11.68 7.13 11.11
N THR A 173 11.86 8.14 11.98
CA THR A 173 11.22 8.20 13.30
C THR A 173 9.71 8.35 13.23
N VAL A 174 9.19 9.10 12.27
CA VAL A 174 7.74 9.24 11.99
C VAL A 174 7.21 7.95 11.38
N THR A 175 7.93 7.39 10.40
CA THR A 175 7.53 6.16 9.70
C THR A 175 7.40 4.98 10.65
N LYS A 176 8.39 4.71 11.50
CA LYS A 176 8.33 3.62 12.50
C LYS A 176 7.13 3.74 13.43
N ARG A 177 6.84 4.96 13.90
CA ARG A 177 5.70 5.23 14.80
C ARG A 177 4.37 5.05 14.08
N GLY A 178 4.26 5.52 12.84
CA GLY A 178 3.05 5.33 12.05
C GLY A 178 2.81 3.87 11.66
N LEU A 179 3.86 3.11 11.33
CA LEU A 179 3.75 1.66 11.11
C LEU A 179 3.24 0.94 12.36
N LEU A 180 3.71 1.32 13.55
CA LEU A 180 3.20 0.76 14.80
C LEU A 180 1.72 1.12 15.03
N LEU A 181 1.36 2.40 14.90
CA LEU A 181 -0.03 2.85 15.08
C LEU A 181 -0.98 2.14 14.11
N GLN A 182 -0.61 2.07 12.83
CA GLN A 182 -1.43 1.44 11.81
C GLN A 182 -1.48 -0.08 12.00
N GLY A 183 -0.39 -0.72 12.41
CA GLY A 183 -0.38 -2.14 12.74
C GLY A 183 -1.34 -2.48 13.89
N CYS A 184 -1.32 -1.69 14.96
CA CYS A 184 -2.29 -1.81 16.05
C CYS A 184 -3.72 -1.59 15.56
N SER A 185 -3.94 -0.57 14.73
CA SER A 185 -5.25 -0.29 14.13
C SER A 185 -5.75 -1.48 13.33
N SER A 186 -4.92 -2.09 12.47
CA SER A 186 -5.32 -3.21 11.63
C SER A 186 -5.66 -4.48 12.41
N ILE A 187 -4.98 -4.72 13.53
CA ILE A 187 -5.35 -5.80 14.45
C ILE A 187 -6.75 -5.56 15.02
N ILE A 188 -7.04 -4.35 15.49
CA ILE A 188 -8.37 -3.99 16.02
C ILE A 188 -9.43 -4.13 14.91
N THR A 189 -9.14 -3.60 13.72
CA THR A 189 -10.03 -3.66 12.56
C THR A 189 -10.34 -5.10 12.15
N PHE A 190 -9.36 -6.01 12.20
CA PHE A 190 -9.59 -7.45 11.93
C PHE A 190 -10.66 -8.04 12.86
N PHE A 191 -10.58 -7.77 14.17
CA PHE A 191 -11.57 -8.26 15.13
C PHE A 191 -12.94 -7.62 14.93
N LEU A 192 -12.99 -6.35 14.55
CA LEU A 192 -14.25 -5.68 14.20
C LEU A 192 -14.91 -6.32 12.96
N PHE A 193 -14.13 -6.57 11.91
CA PHE A 193 -14.65 -7.18 10.67
C PHE A 193 -15.17 -8.59 10.91
N LYS A 194 -14.50 -9.36 11.75
CA LYS A 194 -14.97 -10.68 12.15
C LYS A 194 -16.31 -10.66 12.90
N SER A 195 -16.67 -9.52 13.51
CA SER A 195 -17.87 -9.40 14.34
C SER A 195 -19.13 -8.93 13.60
N SER A 196 -19.03 -8.49 12.33
CA SER A 196 -20.17 -7.90 11.61
C SER A 196 -20.13 -8.14 10.10
N ASP A 197 -21.06 -8.97 9.62
CA ASP A 197 -21.27 -9.19 8.18
C ASP A 197 -21.83 -7.94 7.49
N ASP A 198 -22.70 -7.17 8.15
CA ASP A 198 -23.25 -5.91 7.61
C ASP A 198 -22.15 -4.90 7.27
N MET A 199 -21.11 -4.81 8.10
CA MET A 199 -19.95 -3.98 7.81
C MET A 199 -19.21 -4.47 6.55
N LEU A 200 -19.02 -5.78 6.40
CA LEU A 200 -18.37 -6.36 5.22
C LEU A 200 -19.18 -6.11 3.94
N MET A 201 -20.51 -6.20 4.02
CA MET A 201 -21.41 -5.90 2.90
C MET A 201 -21.34 -4.42 2.50
N LEU A 202 -21.32 -3.50 3.48
CA LEU A 202 -21.12 -2.07 3.22
C LEU A 202 -19.76 -1.80 2.57
N PHE A 203 -18.71 -2.47 3.04
CA PHE A 203 -17.36 -2.33 2.47
C PHE A 203 -17.25 -2.88 1.05
N ALA A 204 -17.93 -3.98 0.74
CA ALA A 204 -18.06 -4.49 -0.62
C ALA A 204 -18.76 -3.48 -1.53
N ARG A 205 -19.88 -2.90 -1.06
CA ARG A 205 -20.62 -1.85 -1.79
C ARG A 205 -19.78 -0.61 -2.08
N CYS A 206 -18.97 -0.19 -1.12
CA CYS A 206 -18.17 1.03 -1.23
C CYS A 206 -16.75 0.80 -1.76
N ARG A 207 -16.42 -0.42 -2.20
CA ARG A 207 -15.07 -0.81 -2.69
C ARG A 207 -13.96 -0.48 -1.69
N PHE A 208 -14.25 -0.63 -0.40
CA PHE A 208 -13.34 -0.27 0.69
C PHE A 208 -12.00 -1.00 0.58
N PHE A 209 -12.02 -2.31 0.27
CA PHE A 209 -10.81 -3.12 0.16
C PHE A 209 -9.92 -2.74 -1.03
N GLU A 210 -10.38 -1.91 -1.95
CA GLU A 210 -9.52 -1.34 -3.00
C GLU A 210 -8.96 0.00 -2.52
N LEU A 211 -9.84 0.84 -1.99
CA LEU A 211 -9.52 2.17 -1.48
C LEU A 211 -8.54 2.15 -0.32
N TYR A 212 -8.63 1.16 0.56
CA TYR A 212 -7.76 1.01 1.73
C TYR A 212 -6.28 0.91 1.34
N PHE A 213 -5.96 0.31 0.19
CA PHE A 213 -4.58 0.15 -0.27
C PHE A 213 -4.16 1.30 -1.19
N ILE A 214 -5.11 1.85 -1.94
CA ILE A 214 -4.84 2.88 -2.94
C ILE A 214 -4.79 4.28 -2.31
N ALA A 215 -5.84 4.70 -1.63
CA ALA A 215 -6.00 6.09 -1.19
C ALA A 215 -4.89 6.63 -0.26
N PRO A 216 -4.24 5.83 0.62
CA PRO A 216 -3.12 6.31 1.43
C PRO A 216 -1.95 6.84 0.59
N HIS A 217 -1.73 6.27 -0.59
CA HIS A 217 -0.68 6.74 -1.51
C HIS A 217 -0.96 8.16 -2.02
N TYR A 218 -2.23 8.58 -2.07
CA TYR A 218 -2.60 9.94 -2.49
C TYR A 218 -2.07 10.95 -1.48
N ILE A 219 -2.42 10.74 -0.22
CA ILE A 219 -2.05 11.63 0.87
C ILE A 219 -0.54 11.68 1.04
N GLY A 220 0.13 10.52 1.09
CA GLY A 220 1.58 10.47 1.21
C GLY A 220 2.30 11.15 0.05
N TYR A 221 1.86 10.90 -1.19
CA TYR A 221 2.44 11.53 -2.37
C TYR A 221 2.21 13.06 -2.38
N PHE A 222 0.97 13.54 -2.25
CA PHE A 222 0.68 14.97 -2.32
C PHE A 222 1.34 15.75 -1.18
N ILE A 223 1.38 15.20 0.03
CA ILE A 223 2.05 15.86 1.17
C ILE A 223 3.57 15.88 0.95
N SER A 224 4.16 14.80 0.46
CA SER A 224 5.59 14.76 0.11
C SER A 224 5.91 15.82 -0.95
N ARG A 225 5.11 15.93 -2.02
CA ARG A 225 5.26 16.96 -3.05
C ARG A 225 5.13 18.37 -2.46
N TYR A 226 4.12 18.61 -1.63
CA TYR A 226 3.91 19.90 -0.97
C TYR A 226 5.10 20.30 -0.08
N GLN A 227 5.59 19.38 0.74
CA GLN A 227 6.73 19.61 1.64
C GLN A 227 8.05 19.83 0.88
N SER A 228 8.23 19.17 -0.27
CA SER A 228 9.40 19.39 -1.13
C SER A 228 9.36 20.71 -1.92
N ASN A 229 8.17 21.32 -2.04
CA ASN A 229 7.90 22.49 -2.87
C ASN A 229 7.78 23.78 -2.01
N GLU A 230 8.73 24.06 -1.11
CA GLU A 230 8.81 25.33 -0.34
C GLU A 230 8.86 26.63 -1.21
N HIS A 231 8.53 26.61 -2.50
CA HIS A 231 8.38 27.75 -3.41
C HIS A 231 7.03 27.74 -4.18
N GLY A 232 5.90 27.81 -3.45
CA GLY A 232 4.60 28.25 -3.97
C GLY A 232 3.67 27.18 -4.60
N PRO A 233 2.46 27.58 -5.06
CA PRO A 233 1.39 26.68 -5.49
C PRO A 233 1.70 26.04 -6.85
N ARG A 234 2.58 25.04 -6.84
CA ARG A 234 2.97 24.25 -8.02
C ARG A 234 1.97 23.17 -8.41
N LEU A 235 0.97 22.84 -7.58
CA LEU A 235 0.04 21.74 -7.88
C LEU A 235 -0.71 21.95 -9.21
N LEU A 236 -1.23 23.16 -9.46
CA LEU A 236 -1.91 23.50 -10.73
C LEU A 236 -0.93 23.54 -11.92
N ARG A 237 0.31 23.96 -11.68
CA ARG A 237 1.36 23.95 -12.70
C ARG A 237 1.79 22.53 -13.03
N GLU A 238 1.91 21.64 -12.05
CA GLU A 238 2.31 20.25 -12.23
C GLU A 238 1.19 19.42 -12.87
N ILE A 239 -0.08 19.69 -12.53
CA ILE A 239 -1.22 19.17 -13.29
C ILE A 239 -1.14 19.66 -14.73
N GLY A 240 -0.86 20.94 -14.95
CA GLY A 240 -0.63 21.50 -16.29
C GLY A 240 0.57 20.89 -17.02
N GLU A 241 1.68 20.57 -16.35
CA GLU A 241 2.84 19.88 -16.95
C GLU A 241 2.50 18.41 -17.28
N LEU A 242 1.65 17.75 -16.48
CA LEU A 242 1.13 16.40 -16.74
C LEU A 242 0.20 16.33 -17.95
N VAL A 243 -0.62 17.37 -18.16
CA VAL A 243 -1.53 17.47 -19.32
C VAL A 243 -0.92 18.24 -20.50
N GLY A 244 0.39 18.54 -20.47
CA GLY A 244 1.12 19.17 -21.56
C GLY A 244 0.86 20.67 -21.76
N VAL A 245 0.20 21.34 -20.81
CA VAL A 245 -0.10 22.78 -20.80
C VAL A 245 1.15 23.63 -20.48
N TYR A 246 2.15 23.07 -19.78
CA TYR A 246 3.42 23.75 -19.50
C TYR A 246 4.64 22.90 -19.87
N PRO A 247 5.73 23.51 -20.39
CA PRO A 247 6.97 22.81 -20.67
C PRO A 247 7.66 22.39 -19.35
N GLY A 248 7.72 21.08 -19.10
CA GLY A 248 8.32 20.52 -17.90
C GLY A 248 9.81 20.84 -17.79
N LYS A 249 10.22 21.51 -16.71
CA LYS A 249 11.64 21.61 -16.35
C LYS A 249 12.05 20.29 -15.70
N GLY A 250 12.63 19.40 -16.50
CA GLY A 250 13.08 18.08 -16.05
C GLY A 250 13.95 18.14 -14.78
N GLY A 251 13.53 17.39 -13.76
CA GLY A 251 14.41 16.55 -12.93
C GLY A 251 15.50 17.17 -12.04
N GLN A 252 15.62 18.49 -11.89
CA GLN A 252 16.73 19.04 -11.08
C GLN A 252 16.43 19.32 -9.60
N ALA A 253 15.15 19.32 -9.17
CA ALA A 253 14.80 19.67 -7.78
C ALA A 253 14.82 18.49 -6.77
N TYR A 254 14.97 17.24 -7.23
CA TYR A 254 14.81 16.05 -6.38
C TYR A 254 16.11 15.42 -5.85
N LYS A 255 17.24 16.16 -5.89
CA LYS A 255 18.52 15.68 -5.34
C LYS A 255 18.76 16.01 -3.86
N SER A 256 17.86 16.69 -3.16
CA SER A 256 17.93 16.84 -1.70
C SER A 256 17.40 15.58 -1.00
N LYS A 257 18.22 14.52 -1.01
CA LYS A 257 18.01 13.29 -0.26
C LYS A 257 17.81 13.59 1.25
N PRO A 258 16.86 12.94 1.94
CA PRO A 258 17.16 12.43 3.27
C PRO A 258 18.22 11.34 3.05
N LYS A 259 19.48 11.65 3.38
CA LYS A 259 20.65 10.77 3.15
C LYS A 259 20.48 9.35 3.72
N GLU A 260 19.57 9.14 4.66
CA GLU A 260 19.42 7.86 5.37
C GLU A 260 18.65 6.76 4.62
N TRP A 261 17.84 7.09 3.60
CA TRP A 261 17.04 6.08 2.87
C TRP A 261 17.70 5.56 1.59
N VAL A 262 18.57 6.36 0.95
CA VAL A 262 19.18 6.03 -0.35
C VAL A 262 20.44 5.16 -0.19
N GLU A 263 21.14 5.26 0.95
CA GLU A 263 22.37 4.49 1.18
C GLU A 263 22.13 2.98 1.34
N GLY A 264 20.90 2.55 1.69
CA GLY A 264 20.55 1.13 1.74
C GLY A 264 20.44 0.44 0.37
N PHE A 265 20.22 1.20 -0.71
CA PHE A 265 19.89 0.64 -2.03
C PHE A 265 20.99 0.81 -3.09
N ASN A 266 21.79 1.87 -3.03
CA ASN A 266 22.90 2.06 -3.98
C ASN A 266 23.98 0.97 -3.88
N THR A 267 24.04 0.26 -2.76
CA THR A 267 24.97 -0.85 -2.50
C THR A 267 24.55 -2.17 -3.15
N MET A 268 23.31 -2.29 -3.65
CA MET A 268 22.85 -3.48 -4.40
C MET A 268 22.88 -3.27 -5.92
N ALA A 269 22.53 -2.08 -6.42
CA ALA A 269 22.60 -1.80 -7.86
C ALA A 269 24.05 -1.81 -8.39
N SER A 270 25.04 -1.52 -7.55
CA SER A 270 26.47 -1.56 -7.92
C SER A 270 27.15 -2.92 -7.71
N LYS A 271 26.50 -3.88 -7.02
CA LYS A 271 27.09 -5.20 -6.74
C LYS A 271 26.41 -6.37 -7.47
N SER A 272 25.20 -6.19 -7.98
CA SER A 272 24.44 -7.28 -8.61
C SER A 272 24.36 -7.22 -10.14
N PHE A 273 25.09 -6.30 -10.80
CA PHE A 273 25.07 -6.15 -12.27
C PHE A 273 26.46 -6.09 -12.92
N MET A 274 27.50 -6.60 -12.26
CA MET A 274 28.74 -7.02 -12.91
C MET A 274 28.89 -8.53 -12.78
N VAL A 275 28.13 -9.26 -13.59
CA VAL A 275 28.54 -10.62 -14.00
C VAL A 275 29.61 -10.39 -15.06
N ASP A 276 30.86 -10.56 -14.64
CA ASP A 276 32.04 -10.50 -15.50
C ASP A 276 32.01 -11.72 -16.44
N PHE A 277 31.43 -11.56 -17.62
CA PHE A 277 31.37 -12.57 -18.68
C PHE A 277 32.75 -12.84 -19.34
N SER A 278 33.85 -12.29 -18.81
CA SER A 278 35.20 -12.51 -19.37
C SER A 278 35.93 -13.75 -18.80
N LYS A 279 35.32 -14.50 -17.87
CA LYS A 279 35.97 -15.67 -17.22
C LYS A 279 35.37 -17.03 -17.59
N GLN A 280 34.87 -17.18 -18.81
CA GLN A 280 34.70 -18.49 -19.43
C GLN A 280 35.23 -18.44 -20.87
N ALA A 281 36.54 -18.57 -20.98
CA ALA A 281 37.27 -19.01 -22.16
C ALA A 281 38.23 -20.13 -21.71
#